data_AF-A0A954MMS4-F1
#
_entry.id   AF-A0A954MMS4-F1
#
_cell.length_a   1.000
_cell.length_b   1.000
_cell.length_c   1.000
_cell.angle_alpha   90.00
_cell.angle_beta   90.00
_cell.angle_gamma   90.00
#
_symmetry.space_group_name_H-M   'P 1'
#
loop_
_entity.id
_entity.type
_entity.pdbx_description
1 polymer ?
#
loop_
_entity_poly.entity_id
_entity_poly.type
_entity_poly.pdbx_seq_one_letter_code
_entity_poly.pdbx_strand_id
1 'polypeptide(L)'
;MRFPHVCVSLCLLFTGTLAAAEPSADDLKFFAEKVEPVLVQHCYGCHGNGKERGGFNFYTREALLKGGESGAAVDFNDVAGSLLIDAINYASLEMPPSGKMPQERIDIVTDWVKRGAPMPERTDVHEID
;
A
#
# COMPACT_ATOMS: atom_id res chain seq x y z
N MET A 1 63.12 -15.32 -9.91
CA MET A 1 62.22 -16.04 -10.85
C MET A 1 60.94 -16.41 -10.10
N ARG A 2 59.78 -16.11 -10.70
CA ARG A 2 58.40 -16.56 -10.38
C ARG A 2 57.72 -16.04 -9.09
N PHE A 3 56.95 -14.97 -9.24
CA PHE A 3 55.82 -14.62 -8.36
C PHE A 3 54.63 -15.52 -8.71
N PRO A 4 53.94 -16.17 -7.74
CA PRO A 4 52.68 -16.85 -8.01
C PRO A 4 51.54 -15.82 -8.03
N HIS A 5 50.68 -15.99 -9.02
CA HIS A 5 49.60 -15.09 -9.39
C HIS A 5 48.51 -15.02 -8.30
N VAL A 6 48.23 -13.80 -7.81
CA VAL A 6 47.03 -13.50 -7.03
C VAL A 6 45.86 -13.50 -8.01
N CYS A 7 45.00 -14.52 -7.90
CA CYS A 7 43.75 -14.61 -8.65
C CYS A 7 42.75 -13.66 -8.00
N VAL A 8 42.65 -12.43 -8.49
CA VAL A 8 41.60 -11.47 -8.10
C VAL A 8 40.31 -11.92 -8.79
N SER A 9 39.52 -12.74 -8.10
CA SER A 9 38.15 -13.05 -8.53
C SER A 9 37.30 -11.81 -8.38
N LEU A 10 37.03 -11.15 -9.51
CA LEU A 10 36.07 -10.07 -9.65
C LEU A 10 34.65 -10.66 -9.49
N CYS A 11 34.14 -10.66 -8.25
CA CYS A 11 32.71 -10.89 -8.00
C CYS A 11 31.92 -9.72 -8.61
N LEU A 12 31.37 -9.92 -9.80
CA LEU A 12 30.32 -9.07 -10.36
C LEU A 12 29.09 -9.18 -9.45
N LEU A 13 28.94 -8.21 -8.55
CA LEU A 13 27.71 -7.99 -7.82
C LEU A 13 26.66 -7.50 -8.83
N PHE A 14 25.79 -8.40 -9.27
CA PHE A 14 24.62 -8.04 -10.05
C PHE A 14 23.61 -7.40 -9.10
N THR A 15 23.72 -6.08 -8.90
CA THR A 15 22.71 -5.29 -8.19
C THR A 15 21.50 -5.18 -9.10
N GLY A 16 20.62 -6.18 -9.06
CA GLY A 16 19.30 -6.08 -9.67
C GLY A 16 18.48 -5.05 -8.91
N THR A 17 18.34 -3.86 -9.48
CA THR A 17 17.35 -2.88 -9.03
C THR A 17 15.96 -3.47 -9.27
N LEU A 18 15.28 -3.83 -8.18
CA LEU A 18 13.88 -4.22 -8.20
C LEU A 18 13.06 -2.95 -8.46
N ALA A 19 12.90 -2.58 -9.73
CA ALA A 19 11.98 -1.52 -10.10
C ALA A 19 10.56 -1.99 -9.78
N ALA A 20 9.87 -1.30 -8.87
CA ALA A 20 8.43 -1.48 -8.70
C ALA A 20 7.78 -1.20 -10.06
N ALA A 21 6.99 -2.15 -10.57
CA ALA A 21 6.29 -1.95 -11.83
C ALA A 21 5.30 -0.78 -11.68
N GLU A 22 5.36 0.17 -12.61
CA GLU A 22 4.37 1.23 -12.73
C GLU A 22 2.96 0.62 -12.90
N PRO A 23 1.92 1.16 -12.25
CA PRO A 23 0.57 0.65 -12.37
C PRO A 23 0.07 0.74 -13.81
N SER A 24 -0.61 -0.31 -14.28
CA SER A 24 -1.17 -0.34 -15.64
C SER A 24 -2.36 0.63 -15.77
N ALA A 25 -2.72 1.00 -17.00
CA ALA A 25 -3.90 1.83 -17.26
C ALA A 25 -5.20 1.18 -16.73
N ASP A 26 -5.31 -0.15 -16.84
CA ASP A 26 -6.46 -0.91 -16.32
C ASP A 26 -6.50 -0.91 -14.80
N ASP A 27 -5.35 -0.96 -14.13
CA ASP A 27 -5.25 -0.86 -12.67
C ASP A 27 -5.64 0.53 -12.17
N LEU A 28 -5.18 1.59 -12.84
CA LEU A 28 -5.56 2.96 -12.50
C LEU A 28 -7.05 3.21 -12.75
N LYS A 29 -7.61 2.63 -13.82
CA LYS A 29 -9.05 2.67 -14.08
C LYS A 29 -9.83 1.93 -12.98
N PHE A 30 -9.38 0.74 -12.58
CA PHE A 30 -9.99 0.00 -11.48
C PHE A 30 -9.94 0.79 -10.17
N PHE A 31 -8.81 1.44 -9.88
CA PHE A 31 -8.68 2.33 -8.73
C PHE A 31 -9.74 3.45 -8.77
N ALA A 32 -9.77 4.23 -9.85
CA ALA A 32 -10.66 5.38 -9.98
C ALA A 32 -12.15 4.99 -9.95
N GLU A 33 -12.53 3.91 -10.63
CA GLU A 33 -13.94 3.52 -10.77
C GLU A 33 -14.46 2.69 -9.60
N LYS A 34 -13.59 1.92 -8.92
CA LYS A 34 -14.00 0.93 -7.92
C LYS A 34 -13.47 1.26 -6.54
N VAL A 35 -12.17 1.53 -6.40
CA VAL A 35 -11.50 1.63 -5.11
C VAL A 35 -11.69 3.00 -4.47
N GLU A 36 -11.41 4.06 -5.22
CA GLU A 36 -11.47 5.44 -4.73
C GLU A 36 -12.84 5.80 -4.13
N PRO A 37 -14.00 5.43 -4.74
CA PRO A 37 -15.30 5.67 -4.10
C PRO A 37 -15.44 5.01 -2.72
N VAL A 38 -14.85 3.83 -2.51
CA VAL A 38 -14.86 3.16 -1.20
C VAL A 38 -13.99 3.93 -0.22
N LEU A 39 -12.78 4.33 -0.62
CA LEU A 39 -11.86 5.08 0.23
C LEU A 39 -12.45 6.44 0.63
N VAL A 40 -13.07 7.15 -0.30
CA VAL A 40 -13.77 8.42 -0.05
C VAL A 40 -14.89 8.24 0.97
N GLN A 41 -15.73 7.21 0.80
CA GLN A 41 -16.90 7.01 1.65
C GLN A 41 -16.56 6.49 3.04
N HIS A 42 -15.52 5.64 3.17
CA HIS A 42 -15.29 4.85 4.38
C HIS A 42 -13.93 5.07 5.05
N CYS A 43 -12.92 5.58 4.35
CA CYS A 43 -11.54 5.63 4.86
C CYS A 43 -11.04 7.06 5.09
N TYR A 44 -11.20 7.95 4.11
CA TYR A 44 -10.61 9.30 4.12
C TYR A 44 -11.18 10.20 5.22
N GLY A 45 -12.34 9.89 5.79
CA GLY A 45 -12.88 10.62 6.95
C GLY A 45 -11.96 10.60 8.18
N CYS A 46 -11.09 9.58 8.31
CA CYS A 46 -10.14 9.39 9.41
C CYS A 46 -8.68 9.19 8.98
N HIS A 47 -8.44 8.69 7.76
CA HIS A 47 -7.12 8.29 7.22
C HIS A 47 -6.85 8.94 5.85
N GLY A 48 -7.21 10.21 5.70
CA GLY A 48 -7.02 11.01 4.49
C GLY A 48 -7.33 12.48 4.75
N ASN A 49 -7.10 13.34 3.75
CA ASN A 49 -7.40 14.78 3.82
C ASN A 49 -6.83 15.47 5.07
N GLY A 50 -5.55 15.23 5.36
CA GLY A 50 -4.88 15.79 6.53
C GLY A 50 -5.20 15.12 7.87
N LYS A 51 -6.01 14.07 7.87
CA LYS A 51 -6.29 13.24 9.06
C LYS A 51 -5.53 11.93 8.97
N GLU A 52 -4.75 11.65 10.01
CA GLU A 52 -3.91 10.45 10.11
C GLU A 52 -4.13 9.75 11.44
N ARG A 53 -5.36 9.28 11.70
CA ARG A 53 -5.61 8.51 12.93
C ARG A 53 -4.70 7.28 12.97
N GLY A 54 -4.10 7.01 14.13
CA GLY A 54 -3.11 5.95 14.26
C GLY A 54 -1.88 6.12 13.35
N GLY A 55 -1.57 7.34 12.93
CA GLY A 55 -0.44 7.66 12.06
C GLY A 55 -0.54 7.10 10.64
N PHE A 56 -1.73 6.66 10.20
CA PHE A 56 -1.93 6.00 8.91
C PHE A 56 -2.75 6.85 7.94
N ASN A 57 -2.35 6.85 6.66
CA ASN A 57 -2.94 7.67 5.60
C ASN A 57 -2.91 6.95 4.24
N PHE A 58 -4.03 7.03 3.50
CA PHE A 58 -4.21 6.45 2.16
C PHE A 58 -3.95 7.43 1.00
N TYR A 59 -3.55 8.68 1.28
CA TYR A 59 -3.51 9.73 0.27
C TYR A 59 -2.40 9.52 -0.77
N THR A 60 -1.21 9.12 -0.32
CA THR A 60 -0.08 8.81 -1.21
C THR A 60 0.30 7.35 -1.09
N ARG A 61 0.89 6.80 -2.17
CA ARG A 61 1.41 5.44 -2.15
C ARG A 61 2.50 5.26 -1.11
N GLU A 62 3.35 6.27 -0.93
CA GLU A 62 4.39 6.26 0.11
C GLU A 62 3.78 6.15 1.51
N ALA A 63 2.75 6.95 1.83
CA ALA A 63 2.09 6.90 3.13
C ALA A 63 1.39 5.56 3.38
N LEU A 64 0.73 5.01 2.36
CA LEU A 64 0.12 3.67 2.42
C LEU A 64 1.16 2.60 2.79
N LEU A 65 2.33 2.64 2.14
CA LEU A 65 3.41 1.66 2.35
C LEU A 65 4.15 1.86 3.67
N LYS A 66 4.27 3.11 4.13
CA LYS A 66 4.85 3.43 5.44
C LYS A 66 4.05 2.80 6.58
N GLY A 67 2.72 2.69 6.42
CA GLY A 67 1.83 2.20 7.46
C GLY A 67 1.62 3.22 8.58
N GLY A 68 1.10 2.76 9.72
CA GLY A 68 0.82 3.58 10.89
C GLY A 68 1.51 3.11 12.15
N GLU A 69 1.03 3.59 13.30
CA GLU A 69 1.52 3.23 14.63
C GLU A 69 1.38 1.73 14.93
N SER A 70 0.43 1.05 14.29
CA SER A 70 0.24 -0.40 14.36
C SER A 70 1.10 -1.20 13.38
N GLY A 71 1.99 -0.52 12.62
CA GLY A 71 2.85 -1.14 11.62
C GLY A 71 2.30 -1.02 10.19
N ALA A 72 2.82 -1.89 9.31
CA ALA A 72 2.41 -1.93 7.91
C ALA A 72 0.92 -2.28 7.78
N ALA A 73 0.18 -1.46 7.04
CA ALA A 73 -1.23 -1.71 6.79
C ALA A 73 -1.44 -2.84 5.77
N VAL A 74 -0.50 -2.99 4.84
CA VAL A 74 -0.58 -3.93 3.72
C VAL A 74 0.66 -4.81 3.69
N ASP A 75 0.44 -6.12 3.60
CA ASP A 75 1.45 -7.12 3.25
C ASP A 75 1.09 -7.72 1.89
N PHE A 76 1.91 -7.44 0.87
CA PHE A 76 1.68 -7.96 -0.48
C PHE A 76 2.07 -9.43 -0.65
N ASN A 77 2.81 -10.01 0.30
CA ASN A 77 3.13 -11.44 0.32
C ASN A 77 2.04 -12.24 1.01
N ASP A 78 1.37 -11.64 2.00
CA ASP A 78 0.19 -12.19 2.67
C ASP A 78 -0.96 -11.18 2.75
N VAL A 79 -1.71 -11.10 1.65
CA VAL A 79 -2.84 -10.17 1.56
C VAL A 79 -3.93 -10.50 2.60
N ALA A 80 -4.14 -11.79 2.90
CA ALA A 80 -5.17 -12.18 3.87
C ALA A 80 -4.78 -11.80 5.29
N GLY A 81 -3.48 -11.88 5.63
CA GLY A 81 -2.92 -11.45 6.91
C GLY A 81 -2.59 -9.95 7.00
N SER A 82 -2.91 -9.16 5.98
CA SER A 82 -2.71 -7.70 6.01
C SER A 82 -3.58 -7.05 7.08
N LEU A 83 -3.00 -6.18 7.91
CA LEU A 83 -3.73 -5.46 8.96
C LEU A 83 -4.95 -4.70 8.43
N LEU A 84 -4.85 -4.10 7.24
CA LEU A 84 -5.97 -3.44 6.57
C LEU A 84 -7.14 -4.40 6.36
N ILE A 85 -6.86 -5.62 5.86
CA ILE A 85 -7.87 -6.61 5.53
C ILE A 85 -8.51 -7.17 6.81
N ASP A 86 -7.72 -7.42 7.85
CA ASP A 86 -8.25 -7.79 9.16
C ASP A 86 -9.13 -6.70 9.76
N ALA A 87 -8.71 -5.42 9.65
CA ALA A 87 -9.41 -4.30 10.26
C ALA A 87 -10.79 -4.06 9.60
N ILE A 88 -10.86 -4.11 8.26
CA ILE A 88 -12.13 -3.94 7.53
C ILE A 88 -13.05 -5.15 7.67
N ASN A 89 -12.49 -6.31 8.03
CA ASN A 89 -13.26 -7.50 8.38
C ASN A 89 -13.70 -7.56 9.84
N TYR A 90 -13.26 -6.62 10.69
CA TYR A 90 -13.49 -6.62 12.13
C TYR A 90 -12.90 -7.87 12.82
N ALA A 91 -11.77 -8.37 12.31
CA ALA A 91 -11.05 -9.49 12.91
C ALA A 91 -10.03 -9.04 13.97
N SER A 92 -9.65 -7.76 13.96
CA SER A 92 -8.72 -7.15 14.91
C SER A 92 -9.21 -5.76 15.34
N LEU A 93 -8.71 -4.70 14.72
CA LEU A 93 -9.28 -3.35 14.81
C LEU A 93 -10.62 -3.32 14.07
N GLU A 94 -11.55 -2.48 14.50
CA GLU A 94 -12.86 -2.34 13.84
C GLU A 94 -12.87 -1.06 12.99
N MET A 95 -12.63 -1.21 11.68
CA MET A 95 -12.59 -0.08 10.74
C MET A 95 -13.61 -0.25 9.60
N PRO A 96 -14.40 0.77 9.25
CA PRO A 96 -14.46 2.09 9.90
C PRO A 96 -15.26 2.03 11.22
N PRO A 97 -14.94 2.88 12.22
CA PRO A 97 -15.62 2.85 13.53
C PRO A 97 -17.11 3.19 13.47
N SER A 98 -17.58 3.74 12.35
CA SER A 98 -19.00 4.02 12.10
C SER A 98 -19.82 2.78 11.74
N GLY A 99 -19.19 1.63 11.51
CA GLY A 99 -19.85 0.36 11.20
C GLY A 99 -19.20 -0.37 10.02
N LYS A 100 -19.25 -1.70 10.07
CA LYS A 100 -18.62 -2.56 9.05
C LYS A 100 -19.24 -2.31 7.68
N MET A 101 -18.38 -2.18 6.67
CA MET A 101 -18.80 -2.00 5.28
C MET A 101 -19.52 -3.25 4.73
N PRO A 102 -20.39 -3.10 3.71
CA PRO A 102 -20.91 -4.25 2.98
C PRO A 102 -19.76 -5.10 2.40
N GLN A 103 -19.97 -6.42 2.32
CA GLN A 103 -18.93 -7.35 1.87
C GLN A 103 -18.36 -6.99 0.48
N GLU A 104 -19.21 -6.55 -0.45
CA GLU A 104 -18.78 -6.12 -1.79
C GLU A 104 -17.72 -5.01 -1.76
N ARG A 105 -17.77 -4.11 -0.77
CA ARG A 105 -16.79 -3.03 -0.59
C ARG A 105 -15.47 -3.54 -0.02
N ILE A 106 -15.56 -4.47 0.93
CA ILE A 106 -14.41 -5.18 1.48
C ILE A 106 -13.69 -5.96 0.37
N ASP A 107 -14.45 -6.64 -0.50
CA ASP A 107 -13.91 -7.42 -1.61
C ASP A 107 -13.18 -6.53 -2.63
N ILE A 108 -13.71 -5.34 -2.93
CA ILE A 108 -13.03 -4.35 -3.79
C ILE A 108 -11.68 -3.92 -3.20
N VAL A 109 -11.64 -3.58 -1.91
CA VAL A 109 -10.39 -3.19 -1.24
C VAL A 109 -9.40 -4.36 -1.20
N THR A 110 -9.90 -5.58 -0.96
CA THR A 110 -9.09 -6.79 -0.96
C THR A 110 -8.50 -7.06 -2.34
N ASP A 111 -9.28 -6.95 -3.42
CA ASP A 111 -8.80 -7.13 -4.80
C ASP A 111 -7.77 -6.06 -5.18
N TRP A 112 -7.99 -4.81 -4.74
CA TRP A 112 -7.02 -3.74 -4.92
C TRP A 112 -5.68 -4.05 -4.26
N VAL A 113 -5.68 -4.53 -3.01
CA VAL A 113 -4.45 -4.94 -2.31
C VAL A 113 -3.78 -6.12 -3.04
N LYS A 114 -4.55 -7.11 -3.49
CA LYS A 114 -4.03 -8.24 -4.29
C LYS A 114 -3.31 -7.80 -5.57
N ARG A 115 -3.73 -6.68 -6.16
CA ARG A 115 -3.09 -6.08 -7.35
C ARG A 115 -1.84 -5.26 -7.03
N GLY A 116 -1.39 -5.23 -5.77
CA GLY A 116 -0.25 -4.41 -5.36
C GLY A 116 -0.63 -2.98 -4.95
N ALA A 117 -1.91 -2.76 -4.63
CA ALA A 117 -2.49 -1.47 -4.28
C ALA A 117 -2.15 -0.34 -5.28
N PRO A 118 -2.40 -0.54 -6.59
CA PRO A 118 -2.12 0.48 -7.60
C PRO A 118 -2.99 1.70 -7.37
N MET A 119 -2.39 2.89 -7.41
CA MET A 119 -3.05 4.18 -7.22
C MET A 119 -2.28 5.25 -7.99
N PRO A 120 -2.92 6.36 -8.41
CA PRO A 120 -2.21 7.44 -9.08
C PRO A 120 -1.14 8.02 -8.16
N GLU A 121 -0.04 8.48 -8.76
CA GLU A 121 0.92 9.29 -8.02
C GLU A 121 0.24 10.58 -7.56
N ARG A 122 0.29 10.82 -6.25
CA ARG A 122 -0.12 12.07 -5.62
C ARG A 122 1.07 12.60 -4.86
N THR A 123 1.58 13.75 -5.31
CA THR A 123 2.73 14.44 -4.69
C THR A 123 2.31 15.79 -4.12
N ASP A 124 1.05 16.17 -4.28
CA ASP A 124 0.50 17.35 -3.65
C ASP A 124 0.41 17.09 -2.15
N VAL A 125 1.09 17.92 -1.37
CA VAL A 125 0.72 18.10 0.02
C VAL A 125 -0.68 18.66 0.01
N HIS A 126 -1.64 17.93 0.59
CA HIS A 126 -2.91 18.55 0.93
C HIS A 126 -2.60 19.54 2.06
N GLU A 127 -2.18 20.75 1.66
CA GLU A 127 -1.98 21.88 2.56
C GLU A 127 -3.33 22.11 3.22
N ILE A 128 -3.41 21.75 4.50
CA ILE A 128 -4.59 21.97 5.32
C ILE A 128 -4.61 23.48 5.60
N ASP A 129 -5.31 24.23 4.76
CA ASP A 129 -5.84 25.55 5.13
C ASP A 129 -7.06 25.39 6.06
#